data_AF-A0A7S0EQC2-F1
#
_entry.id   AF-A0A7S0EQC2-F1
#
_cell.length_a   1.000
_cell.length_b   1.000
_cell.length_c   1.000
_cell.angle_alpha   90.00
_cell.angle_beta   90.00
_cell.angle_gamma   90.00
#
_symmetry.space_group_name_H-M   'P 1'
#
loop_
_entity.id
_entity.type
_entity.pdbx_description
1 polymer ?
#
loop_
_entity_poly.entity_id
_entity_poly.type
_entity_poly.pdbx_seq_one_letter_code
_entity_poly.pdbx_strand_id
1 'polypeptide(L)'
;PGTGRGASAIVMRLRGGESNMEGQREAMEERELYGGAIRIHMPATFQDISAFRPVPDFQEVWVDRFAERSLIVELLEYDESVKDCDIAKKIFRDLAETDNSTDVRVISTR
;
A
#
# COMPACT_ATOMS: atom_id res chain seq x y z
N PRO A 1 -2.99 26.42 -16.49
CA PRO A 1 -3.49 25.05 -16.71
C PRO A 1 -2.35 24.03 -16.53
N GLY A 2 -2.05 23.69 -15.26
CA GLY A 2 -1.05 22.67 -14.93
C GLY A 2 -1.74 21.32 -14.88
N THR A 3 -1.44 20.46 -15.84
CA THR A 3 -1.82 19.06 -15.83
C THR A 3 -1.25 18.40 -14.57
N GLY A 4 -2.13 18.00 -13.66
CA GLY A 4 -1.75 17.29 -12.44
C GLY A 4 -1.00 16.01 -12.82
N ARG A 5 0.30 15.99 -12.55
CA ARG A 5 1.15 14.80 -12.71
C ARG A 5 0.64 13.76 -11.71
N GLY A 6 0.11 12.65 -12.22
CA GLY A 6 -0.45 11.59 -11.37
C GLY A 6 0.66 10.92 -10.58
N ALA A 7 0.60 11.01 -9.26
CA ALA A 7 1.43 10.18 -8.40
C ALA A 7 0.92 8.73 -8.49
N SER A 8 1.83 7.77 -8.66
CA SER A 8 1.48 6.36 -8.57
C SER A 8 1.54 5.93 -7.11
N ALA A 9 0.47 5.32 -6.59
CA ALA A 9 0.42 4.81 -5.22
C ALA A 9 0.52 3.28 -5.22
N ILE A 10 1.44 2.73 -4.43
CA ILE A 10 1.50 1.28 -4.17
C ILE A 10 0.75 1.01 -2.88
N VAL A 11 -0.17 0.06 -2.92
CA VAL A 11 -0.87 -0.47 -1.74
C VAL A 11 -0.40 -1.90 -1.57
N MET A 12 0.58 -2.13 -0.69
CA MET A 12 1.00 -3.50 -0.37
C MET A 12 0.08 -4.05 0.72
N ARG A 13 -0.75 -5.04 0.38
CA ARG A 13 -1.55 -5.82 1.33
C ARG A 13 -0.87 -7.16 1.56
N LEU A 14 -0.20 -7.33 2.69
CA LEU A 14 0.25 -8.65 3.11
C LEU A 14 -0.94 -9.45 3.64
N ARG A 15 -1.16 -10.66 3.10
CA ARG A 15 -2.17 -11.58 3.61
C ARG A 15 -1.63 -12.20 4.90
N GLY A 16 -2.22 -11.82 6.04
CA GLY A 16 -2.11 -12.60 7.27
C GLY A 16 -2.69 -13.99 7.05
N GLY A 17 -2.04 -15.02 7.60
CA GLY A 17 -2.47 -16.41 7.50
C GLY A 17 -3.93 -16.61 7.90
N GLU A 18 -4.60 -17.54 7.22
CA GLU A 18 -6.00 -17.86 7.44
C GLU A 18 -6.23 -18.34 8.89
N SER A 19 -6.64 -17.44 9.78
CA SER A 19 -7.25 -17.83 11.05
C SER A 19 -8.77 -17.81 10.90
N ASN A 20 -9.36 -18.99 11.08
CA ASN A 20 -10.77 -19.27 10.96
C ASN A 20 -11.56 -18.56 12.10
N MET A 21 -12.12 -17.39 11.82
CA MET A 21 -13.20 -16.79 12.62
C MET A 21 -14.26 -16.20 11.67
N GLU A 22 -15.25 -17.04 11.34
CA GLU A 22 -16.46 -16.65 10.63
C GLU A 22 -17.30 -15.67 11.47
N GLY A 23 -17.67 -14.52 10.87
CA GLY A 23 -18.90 -13.82 11.22
C GLY A 23 -18.83 -12.33 11.57
N GLN A 24 -17.67 -11.71 11.74
CA GLN A 24 -17.59 -10.27 12.00
C GLN A 24 -17.06 -9.53 10.76
N ARG A 25 -17.93 -8.72 10.14
CA ARG A 25 -17.48 -7.72 9.17
C ARG A 25 -16.57 -6.75 9.92
N GLU A 26 -15.28 -6.74 9.59
CA GLU A 26 -14.36 -5.73 10.10
C GLU A 26 -14.93 -4.33 9.80
N ALA A 27 -15.02 -3.48 10.82
CA ALA A 27 -15.44 -2.11 10.64
C ALA A 27 -14.43 -1.39 9.73
N MET A 28 -14.90 -0.82 8.63
CA MET A 28 -14.09 0.04 7.76
C MET A 28 -14.23 1.48 8.22
N GLU A 29 -13.10 2.18 8.26
CA GLU A 29 -13.03 3.60 8.54
C GLU A 29 -12.33 4.31 7.38
N GLU A 30 -12.80 5.51 7.10
CA GLU A 30 -12.13 6.39 6.16
C GLU A 30 -10.94 7.07 6.82
N ARG A 31 -9.85 7.18 6.06
CA ARG A 31 -8.60 7.80 6.49
C ARG A 31 -8.14 8.77 5.40
N GLU A 32 -7.67 9.92 5.86
CA GLU A 32 -7.07 10.96 5.04
C GLU A 32 -5.56 10.71 4.94
N LEU A 33 -5.05 10.77 3.72
CA LEU A 33 -3.62 10.67 3.41
C LEU A 33 -3.15 12.00 2.83
N TYR A 34 -1.88 12.34 3.07
CA TYR A 34 -1.14 13.48 2.55
C TYR A 34 -1.89 14.79 2.81
N GLY A 35 -2.25 15.03 4.07
CA GLY A 35 -2.99 16.22 4.50
C GLY A 35 -4.41 16.31 3.93
N GLY A 36 -5.04 15.17 3.61
CA GLY A 36 -6.41 15.10 3.10
C GLY A 36 -6.53 15.15 1.57
N ALA A 37 -5.41 15.14 0.84
CA ALA A 37 -5.43 15.10 -0.62
C ALA A 37 -5.98 13.78 -1.17
N ILE A 38 -5.79 12.68 -0.44
CA ILE A 38 -6.27 11.34 -0.79
C ILE A 38 -7.10 10.80 0.38
N ARG A 39 -8.16 10.05 0.08
CA ARG A 39 -8.99 9.35 1.07
C ARG A 39 -9.07 7.87 0.72
N ILE A 40 -8.88 7.02 1.72
CA ILE A 40 -9.00 5.56 1.57
C ILE A 40 -9.89 4.98 2.67
N HIS A 41 -10.52 3.84 2.39
CA HIS A 41 -11.22 3.06 3.41
C HIS A 41 -10.33 1.88 3.81
N MET A 42 -10.03 1.75 5.10
CA MET A 42 -9.25 0.64 5.65
C MET A 42 -9.91 0.10 6.93
N PRO A 43 -9.62 -1.14 7.35
CA PRO A 43 -10.14 -1.65 8.62
C PRO A 43 -9.71 -0.77 9.80
N ALA A 44 -10.64 -0.51 10.74
CA ALA A 44 -10.40 0.27 11.96
C ALA A 44 -9.28 -0.30 12.87
N THR A 45 -8.87 -1.53 12.61
CA THR A 45 -7.79 -2.23 13.31
C THR A 45 -6.41 -1.67 12.97
N PHE A 46 -6.26 -1.03 11.80
CA PHE A 46 -5.00 -0.43 11.35
C PHE A 46 -4.66 0.83 12.14
N GLN A 47 -3.42 0.88 12.63
CA GLN A 47 -2.86 1.97 13.41
C GLN A 47 -1.67 2.60 12.67
N ASP A 48 -1.66 3.92 12.61
CA ASP A 48 -0.55 4.69 12.04
C ASP A 48 0.70 4.53 12.93
N ILE A 49 1.83 4.23 12.31
CA ILE A 49 3.11 4.05 13.01
C ILE A 49 3.99 5.30 13.03
N SER A 50 3.58 6.39 12.39
CA SER A 50 4.33 7.66 12.31
C SER A 50 4.68 8.25 13.68
N ALA A 51 3.84 7.98 14.69
CA ALA A 51 4.08 8.37 16.08
C ALA A 51 5.22 7.58 16.76
N PHE A 52 5.57 6.40 16.24
CA PHE A 52 6.57 5.52 16.84
C PHE A 52 7.93 5.60 16.14
N ARG A 53 7.93 5.85 14.83
CA ARG A 53 9.15 6.00 14.03
C ARG A 53 8.95 7.05 12.94
N PRO A 54 10.01 7.77 12.54
CA PRO A 54 9.93 8.65 11.38
C PRO A 54 9.56 7.83 10.14
N VAL A 55 8.58 8.34 9.39
CA VAL A 55 8.17 7.84 8.07
C VAL A 55 8.43 8.97 7.07
N PRO A 56 9.03 8.71 5.89
CA PRO A 56 9.22 9.75 4.88
C PRO A 56 7.91 10.41 4.47
N ASP A 57 7.93 11.71 4.15
CA ASP A 57 6.72 12.50 3.83
C ASP A 57 5.90 11.96 2.64
N PHE A 58 6.56 11.24 1.73
CA PHE A 58 5.93 10.60 0.57
C PHE A 58 5.39 9.20 0.88
N GLN A 59 5.45 8.76 2.13
CA GLN A 59 5.01 7.44 2.58
C GLN A 59 4.10 7.56 3.80
N GLU A 60 3.08 6.71 3.85
CA GLU A 60 2.24 6.51 5.02
C GLU A 60 2.14 5.02 5.34
N VAL A 61 2.27 4.68 6.63
CA VAL A 61 2.41 3.29 7.07
C VAL A 61 1.47 3.01 8.21
N TRP A 62 0.69 1.95 8.05
CA TRP A 62 -0.18 1.40 9.08
C TRP A 62 0.09 -0.07 9.31
N VAL A 63 -0.12 -0.50 10.56
CA VAL A 63 -0.06 -1.90 10.97
C VAL A 63 -1.35 -2.30 11.64
N ASP A 64 -1.80 -3.53 11.40
CA ASP A 64 -2.97 -4.07 12.06
C ASP A 64 -2.62 -4.48 13.50
N ARG A 65 -3.44 -4.03 14.47
CA ARG A 65 -3.23 -4.32 15.89
C ARG A 65 -3.53 -5.77 16.30
N PHE A 66 -4.31 -6.49 15.50
CA PHE A 66 -4.81 -7.83 15.85
C PHE A 66 -4.33 -8.91 14.89
N ALA A 67 -3.73 -8.54 13.76
CA ALA A 67 -3.24 -9.48 12.76
C ALA A 67 -1.86 -9.06 12.25
N GLU A 68 -1.11 -10.00 11.69
CA GLU A 68 0.19 -9.73 11.04
C GLU A 68 -0.02 -9.14 9.64
N ARG A 69 -0.64 -7.95 9.58
CA ARG A 69 -0.92 -7.22 8.34
C ARG A 69 -0.36 -5.82 8.45
N SER A 70 0.20 -5.34 7.35
CA SER A 70 0.60 -3.94 7.18
C SER A 70 0.03 -3.38 5.90
N LEU A 71 -0.12 -2.07 5.88
CA LEU A 71 -0.52 -1.27 4.74
C LEU A 71 0.49 -0.14 4.63
N ILE A 72 1.16 -0.08 3.49
CA ILE A 72 2.03 1.03 3.12
C ILE A 72 1.42 1.67 1.89
N VAL A 73 1.30 3.00 1.93
CA VAL A 73 0.95 3.82 0.78
C VAL A 73 2.12 4.74 0.50
N GLU A 74 2.62 4.74 -0.73
CA GLU A 74 3.82 5.51 -1.11
C GLU A 74 3.58 6.23 -2.43
N LEU A 75 3.91 7.52 -2.49
CA LEU A 75 3.85 8.33 -3.71
C LEU A 75 5.13 8.14 -4.52
N LEU A 76 4.97 7.63 -5.74
CA LEU A 76 6.06 7.48 -6.70
C LEU A 76 5.96 8.47 -7.86
N GLU A 77 7.12 8.73 -8.45
CA GLU A 77 7.23 9.47 -9.71
C GLU A 77 6.57 8.69 -10.85
N TYR A 78 5.95 9.44 -11.77
CA TYR A 78 5.40 8.87 -12.99
C TYR A 78 6.52 8.55 -13.97
N ASP A 79 6.59 7.29 -14.41
CA ASP A 79 7.59 6.82 -15.36
C ASP A 79 7.01 6.77 -16.78
N GLU A 80 7.26 7.82 -17.57
CA GLU A 80 6.80 7.93 -18.96
C GLU A 80 7.39 6.85 -19.89
N SER A 81 8.44 6.14 -19.46
CA SER A 81 9.06 5.08 -20.26
C SER A 81 8.32 3.74 -20.17
N VAL A 82 7.34 3.63 -19.26
CA VAL A 82 6.61 2.40 -18.98
C VAL A 82 5.11 2.63 -19.22
N LYS A 83 4.46 1.67 -19.87
CA LYS A 83 3.01 1.73 -20.07
C LYS A 83 2.29 1.61 -18.73
N ASP A 84 1.19 2.35 -18.57
CA ASP A 84 0.36 2.30 -17.36
C ASP A 84 -0.06 0.87 -16.97
N CYS A 85 -0.32 -0.02 -17.94
CA CYS A 85 -0.68 -1.42 -17.67
C CYS A 85 0.48 -2.28 -17.13
N ASP A 86 1.72 -1.83 -17.31
CA ASP A 86 2.93 -2.57 -16.96
C ASP A 86 3.64 -1.99 -15.72
N ILE A 87 3.28 -0.77 -15.29
CA ILE A 87 3.91 -0.08 -14.15
C ILE A 87 3.84 -0.89 -12.87
N ALA A 88 2.68 -1.50 -12.58
CA ALA A 88 2.49 -2.32 -11.39
C ALA A 88 3.43 -3.55 -11.37
N LYS A 89 3.69 -4.16 -12.53
CA LYS A 89 4.58 -5.32 -12.65
C LYS A 89 6.05 -4.93 -12.54
N LYS A 90 6.42 -3.76 -13.08
CA LYS A 90 7.78 -3.22 -12.95
C LYS A 90 8.07 -2.94 -11.47
N ILE A 91 7.25 -2.10 -10.85
CA ILE A 91 7.36 -1.73 -9.43
C ILE A 91 7.43 -2.97 -8.53
N PHE A 92 6.56 -3.97 -8.77
CA PHE A 92 6.55 -5.18 -7.96
C PHE A 92 7.87 -5.97 -8.06
N ARG A 93 8.51 -5.99 -9.25
CA ARG A 93 9.84 -6.59 -9.42
C ARG A 93 10.92 -5.76 -8.76
N ASP A 94 10.93 -4.45 -8.97
CA ASP A 94 11.92 -3.53 -8.38
C ASP A 94 11.93 -3.67 -6.84
N LEU A 95 10.74 -3.79 -6.23
CA LEU A 95 10.58 -4.01 -4.78
C LEU A 95 11.17 -5.37 -4.35
N ALA A 96 10.88 -6.42 -5.09
CA ALA A 96 11.37 -7.76 -4.77
C ALA A 96 12.88 -7.92 -4.94
N GLU A 97 13.46 -7.26 -5.95
CA GLU A 97 14.91 -7.20 -6.16
C GLU A 97 15.60 -6.46 -5.01
N THR A 98 15.00 -5.36 -4.53
CA THR A 98 15.52 -4.59 -3.39
C THR A 98 15.49 -5.38 -2.08
N ASP A 99 14.47 -6.22 -1.89
CA ASP A 99 14.35 -7.13 -0.74
C ASP A 99 15.15 -8.44 -0.92
N ASN A 100 15.90 -8.57 -2.02
CA ASN A 100 16.70 -9.74 -2.34
C ASN A 100 15.88 -11.05 -2.32
N SER A 101 14.61 -10.96 -2.71
CA SER A 101 13.65 -12.07 -2.74
C SER A 101 14.08 -13.14 -3.76
N THR A 102 14.04 -14.40 -3.36
CA THR A 102 14.43 -15.53 -4.21
C THR A 102 13.32 -16.02 -5.15
N ASP A 103 12.06 -15.72 -4.83
CA ASP A 103 10.89 -16.10 -5.63
C ASP A 103 9.85 -14.99 -5.62
N VAL A 104 9.28 -14.70 -6.80
CA VAL A 104 8.35 -13.60 -7.01
C VAL A 104 7.25 -14.07 -7.95
N ARG A 105 6.00 -14.02 -7.50
CA ARG A 105 4.86 -14.52 -8.28
C ARG A 105 3.70 -13.53 -8.32
N VAL A 106 3.33 -13.13 -9.53
CA VAL A 106 2.10 -12.37 -9.77
C VAL A 106 0.93 -13.36 -9.89
N ILE A 107 0.01 -13.33 -8.94
CA ILE A 107 -1.14 -14.25 -8.88
C ILE A 107 -2.24 -13.83 -9.86
N SER A 108 -2.45 -12.52 -10.04
CA SER A 108 -3.43 -11.95 -10.96
C SER A 108 -3.09 -10.50 -11.26
N THR A 109 -3.37 -10.07 -12.49
CA THR A 109 -3.48 -8.67 -12.88
C THR A 109 -4.88 -8.46 -13.44
N ARG A 110 -5.59 -7.44 -12.95
CA ARG A 110 -6.90 -7.06 -13.49
C ARG A 110 -6.75 -6.30 -14.81
#